data_AF-R5ZW77-F1
#
_entry.id   AF-R5ZW77-F1
#
_cell.length_a   1.000
_cell.length_b   1.000
_cell.length_c   1.000
_cell.angle_alpha   90.00
_cell.angle_beta   90.00
_cell.angle_gamma   90.00
#
_symmetry.space_group_name_H-M   'P 1'
#
loop_
_entity.id
_entity.type
_entity.pdbx_description
1 polymer ?
#
loop_
_entity_poly.entity_id
_entity_poly.type
_entity_poly.pdbx_seq_one_letter_code
_entity_poly.pdbx_strand_id
1 'polypeptide(L)'
;MDFLNFPDKCVRYSTFLNDVAAKVAHMIKQDANDPEFISQNKAFQMFGRGNVERWRKQGKILAYKRPGKVEYRTADLRLLQRIQQDYLDK
;
A
#
# COMPACT_ATOMS: atom_id res chain seq x y z
N MET A 1 15.05 -27.27 -14.56
CA MET A 1 13.66 -26.89 -14.22
C MET A 1 13.74 -26.48 -12.78
N ASP A 2 13.65 -25.18 -12.54
CA ASP A 2 14.03 -24.62 -11.25
C ASP A 2 12.79 -24.45 -10.39
N PHE A 3 12.95 -24.74 -9.11
CA PHE A 3 11.87 -24.73 -8.14
C PHE A 3 12.23 -23.77 -7.01
N LEU A 4 11.21 -23.07 -6.50
CA LEU A 4 11.29 -22.28 -5.30
C LEU A 4 10.65 -23.09 -4.17
N ASN A 5 11.45 -23.42 -3.15
CA ASN A 5 11.00 -24.20 -2.01
C ASN A 5 10.60 -23.27 -0.86
N PHE A 6 9.35 -23.38 -0.41
CA PHE A 6 8.84 -22.79 0.81
C PHE A 6 8.77 -23.85 1.91
N PRO A 7 8.73 -23.48 3.20
CA PRO A 7 8.66 -24.44 4.29
C PRO A 7 7.48 -25.42 4.19
N ASP A 8 6.38 -25.02 3.54
CA ASP A 8 5.13 -25.75 3.42
C ASP A 8 4.84 -26.28 2.00
N LYS A 9 5.57 -25.84 0.97
CA LYS A 9 5.31 -26.22 -0.44
C LYS A 9 6.49 -25.98 -1.37
N CYS A 10 6.51 -26.71 -2.48
CA CYS A 10 7.46 -26.50 -3.58
C CYS A 10 6.69 -26.00 -4.81
N VAL A 11 7.12 -24.88 -5.40
CA VAL A 11 6.45 -24.26 -6.55
C VAL A 11 7.47 -24.11 -7.69
N ARG A 12 7.05 -24.37 -8.94
CA ARG A 12 7.90 -24.09 -10.10
C ARG A 12 8.24 -22.61 -10.14
N TYR A 13 9.49 -22.28 -10.43
CA TYR A 13 9.93 -20.89 -10.50
C TYR A 13 9.09 -20.07 -11.47
N SER A 14 8.75 -20.64 -12.63
CA SER A 14 7.86 -19.99 -13.61
C SER A 14 6.45 -19.71 -13.10
N THR A 15 5.88 -20.61 -12.30
CA THR A 15 4.56 -20.41 -11.67
C THR A 15 4.64 -19.25 -10.68
N PHE A 16 5.66 -19.23 -9.82
CA PHE A 16 5.87 -18.14 -8.88
C PHE A 16 6.04 -16.78 -9.58
N LEU A 17 6.86 -16.71 -10.63
CA LEU A 17 7.06 -15.46 -11.38
C LEU A 17 5.77 -14.97 -12.03
N ASN A 18 4.97 -15.87 -12.62
CA ASN A 18 3.69 -15.52 -13.21
C ASN A 18 2.71 -14.97 -12.16
N ASP A 19 2.64 -15.60 -10.99
CA ASP A 19 1.77 -15.16 -9.90
C ASP A 19 2.18 -13.76 -9.39
N VAL A 20 3.48 -13.52 -9.22
CA VAL A 20 4.01 -12.21 -8.83
C VAL A 20 3.69 -11.16 -9.90
N ALA A 21 3.96 -11.46 -11.18
CA ALA A 21 3.69 -10.55 -12.28
C ALA A 21 2.20 -10.19 -12.37
N ALA A 22 1.31 -11.18 -12.23
CA ALA A 22 -0.13 -10.97 -12.21
C ALA A 22 -0.56 -10.09 -11.03
N LYS A 23 0.01 -10.32 -9.83
CA LYS A 23 -0.30 -9.53 -8.63
C LYS A 23 0.13 -8.07 -8.79
N VAL A 24 1.34 -7.83 -9.30
CA VAL A 24 1.87 -6.48 -9.54
C VAL A 24 1.02 -5.76 -10.59
N ALA A 25 0.73 -6.40 -11.73
CA ALA A 25 -0.10 -5.80 -12.78
C ALA A 25 -1.50 -5.46 -12.27
N HIS A 26 -2.09 -6.31 -11.42
CA HIS A 26 -3.37 -6.03 -10.79
C HIS A 26 -3.31 -4.81 -9.85
N MET A 27 -2.27 -4.71 -9.01
CA MET A 27 -2.09 -3.56 -8.11
C MET A 27 -1.92 -2.25 -8.89
N ILE A 28 -1.12 -2.25 -9.96
CA ILE A 28 -0.96 -1.08 -10.84
C ILE A 28 -2.30 -0.64 -11.42
N LYS A 29 -3.11 -1.60 -11.92
CA LYS A 29 -4.43 -1.29 -12.47
C LYS A 29 -5.41 -0.76 -11.43
N GLN A 30 -5.38 -1.28 -10.21
CA GLN A 30 -6.23 -0.79 -9.11
C GLN A 30 -5.93 0.66 -8.76
N ASP A 31 -4.66 1.05 -8.75
CA ASP A 31 -4.23 2.41 -8.38
C ASP A 31 -4.29 3.39 -9.55
N ALA A 32 -4.45 2.93 -10.79
CA ALA A 32 -4.37 3.76 -11.99
C ALA A 32 -5.35 4.94 -12.01
N ASN A 33 -6.49 4.82 -11.32
CA ASN A 33 -7.51 5.86 -11.23
C ASN A 33 -7.40 6.74 -9.98
N ASP A 34 -6.46 6.44 -9.07
CA ASP A 34 -6.25 7.27 -7.89
C ASP A 34 -5.58 8.60 -8.29
N PRO A 35 -6.06 9.74 -7.77
CA PRO A 35 -5.39 11.01 -8.00
C PRO A 35 -4.03 11.02 -7.30
N GLU A 36 -3.06 11.78 -7.81
CA GLU A 36 -1.70 11.85 -7.23
C GLU A 36 -1.72 12.28 -5.75
N PHE A 37 -2.62 13.19 -5.41
CA PHE A 37 -2.87 13.66 -4.05
C PHE A 37 -4.35 13.58 -3.71
N ILE A 38 -4.64 13.25 -2.45
CA ILE A 38 -5.99 13.31 -1.88
C ILE A 38 -6.03 14.21 -0.64
N SER A 39 -7.19 14.81 -0.39
CA SER A 39 -7.43 15.58 0.82
C SER A 39 -7.39 14.71 2.07
N GLN A 40 -7.09 15.32 3.22
CA GLN A 40 -7.10 14.64 4.52
C GLN A 40 -8.44 13.94 4.79
N ASN A 41 -9.56 14.58 4.47
CA ASN A 41 -10.87 13.98 4.67
C ASN A 41 -11.06 12.73 3.79
N LYS A 42 -10.62 12.79 2.53
CA LYS A 42 -10.66 11.64 1.62
C LYS A 42 -9.71 10.53 2.07
N ALA A 43 -8.52 10.88 2.56
CA ALA A 43 -7.56 9.93 3.12
C ALA A 43 -8.14 9.22 4.36
N PHE A 44 -8.80 9.94 5.26
CA PHE A 44 -9.45 9.35 6.43
C PHE A 44 -10.59 8.40 6.04
N GLN A 45 -11.37 8.74 5.00
CA GLN A 45 -12.42 7.85 4.48
C GLN A 45 -11.85 6.59 3.83
N MET A 46 -10.79 6.70 3.04
CA MET A 46 -10.22 5.57 2.28
C MET A 46 -9.37 4.63 3.14
N PHE A 47 -8.61 5.18 4.09
CA PHE A 47 -7.56 4.44 4.81
C PHE A 47 -7.82 4.33 6.32
N GLY A 48 -8.85 5.02 6.84
CA GLY A 48 -9.17 5.08 8.26
C GLY A 48 -8.34 6.15 8.99
N ARG A 49 -9.01 7.00 9.77
CA ARG A 49 -8.37 8.12 10.48
C ARG A 49 -7.19 7.70 11.35
N GLY A 50 -7.37 6.66 12.17
CA GLY A 50 -6.32 6.18 13.08
C GLY A 50 -5.07 5.67 12.35
N ASN A 51 -5.24 5.07 11.16
CA ASN A 51 -4.09 4.66 10.34
C ASN A 51 -3.35 5.87 9.79
N VAL A 52 -4.06 6.81 9.17
CA VAL A 52 -3.45 8.02 8.60
C VAL A 52 -2.74 8.84 9.67
N GLU A 53 -3.37 9.05 10.83
CA GLU A 53 -2.75 9.79 11.95
C GLU A 53 -1.53 9.04 12.53
N ARG A 54 -1.59 7.71 12.66
CA ARG A 54 -0.44 6.91 13.09
C ARG A 54 0.71 7.01 12.10
N TRP A 55 0.46 6.80 10.80
CA TRP A 55 1.49 6.90 9.76
C TRP A 55 2.10 8.28 9.71
N ARG A 56 1.30 9.33 9.87
CA ARG A 56 1.79 10.71 9.97
C ARG A 56 2.67 10.91 11.20
N LYS A 57 2.24 10.42 12.38
CA LYS A 57 3.02 10.49 13.62
C LYS A 57 4.35 9.73 13.53
N GLN A 58 4.37 8.61 12.81
CA GLN A 58 5.56 7.81 12.53
C GLN A 58 6.46 8.41 11.43
N GLY A 59 6.06 9.52 10.79
CA GLY A 59 6.80 10.12 9.69
C GLY A 59 6.78 9.32 8.38
N LYS A 60 5.90 8.31 8.27
CA LYS A 60 5.78 7.44 7.09
C LYS A 60 5.04 8.12 5.93
N ILE A 61 4.24 9.15 6.22
CA ILE A 61 3.60 10.00 5.22
C ILE A 61 3.83 11.48 5.55
N LEU A 62 3.93 12.30 4.52
CA LEU A 62 4.06 13.75 4.64
C LEU A 62 2.69 14.42 4.47
N ALA A 63 2.38 15.34 5.37
CA ALA A 63 1.19 16.19 5.28
C ALA A 63 1.52 17.48 4.51
N TYR A 64 1.03 17.60 3.28
CA TYR A 64 1.22 18.79 2.46
C TYR A 64 0.15 19.83 2.78
N LYS A 65 0.57 20.94 3.40
CA LYS A 65 -0.33 22.06 3.68
C LYS A 65 -0.51 22.90 2.41
N ARG A 66 -1.76 23.07 2.00
CA ARG A 66 -2.21 23.98 0.95
C ARG A 66 -3.11 25.06 1.57
N PRO A 67 -3.38 26.19 0.89
CA PRO A 67 -4.38 27.14 1.37
C PRO A 67 -5.72 26.45 1.63
N GLY A 68 -6.17 26.45 2.88
CA GLY A 68 -7.46 25.87 3.31
C GLY A 68 -7.57 24.35 3.36
N LYS A 69 -6.52 23.57 3.04
CA LYS A 69 -6.58 22.09 3.10
C LYS A 69 -5.23 21.43 3.37
N VAL A 70 -5.28 20.21 3.90
CA VAL A 70 -4.14 19.30 3.99
C VAL A 70 -4.35 18.16 3.02
N GLU A 71 -3.31 17.82 2.29
CA GLU A 71 -3.31 16.72 1.32
C GLU A 71 -2.16 15.75 1.60
N TYR A 72 -2.33 14.52 1.13
CA TYR A 72 -1.35 13.44 1.23
C TYR A 72 -1.14 12.86 -0.17
N ARG A 73 0.08 12.40 -0.44
CA ARG A 73 0.36 11.67 -1.68
C ARG A 73 -0.32 10.30 -1.60
N THR A 74 -1.14 9.97 -2.59
CA THR A 74 -1.99 8.77 -2.54
C THR A 74 -1.17 7.49 -2.63
N ALA A 75 -0.08 7.52 -3.40
CA ALA A 75 0.83 6.38 -3.55
C ALA A 75 1.43 5.94 -2.20
N ASP A 76 1.83 6.89 -1.34
CA ASP A 76 2.41 6.58 -0.02
C ASP A 76 1.37 5.90 0.89
N LEU A 77 0.11 6.37 0.84
CA LEU A 77 -1.00 5.78 1.59
C LEU A 77 -1.33 4.36 1.10
N ARG A 78 -1.35 4.14 -0.23
CA ARG A 78 -1.56 2.81 -0.84
C ARG A 78 -0.46 1.83 -0.49
N LEU A 79 0.78 2.30 -0.51
CA LEU A 79 1.94 1.50 -0.10
C LEU A 79 1.78 1.03 1.34
N LEU A 80 1.47 1.95 2.27
CA LEU A 80 1.31 1.61 3.69
C LEU A 80 0.09 0.74 3.96
N GLN A 81 -1.01 0.92 3.21
CA GLN A 81 -2.17 0.02 3.27
C GLN A 81 -1.79 -1.43 2.95
N ARG A 82 -0.84 -1.65 2.03
CA ARG A 82 -0.43 -2.99 1.56
C ARG A 82 0.67 -3.62 2.40
N ILE A 83 1.56 -2.80 2.98
CA ILE A 83 2.64 -3.26 3.87
C ILE A 83 2.07 -3.66 5.24
N GLN A 84 0.94 -3.10 5.65
CA GLN A 84 0.50 -3.21 7.02
C GLN A 84 -0.17 -4.56 7.40
N GLN A 85 0.54 -5.31 8.26
CA GLN A 85 -0.01 -6.17 9.32
C GLN A 85 0.44 -5.71 10.73
N ASP A 86 0.58 -4.41 10.97
CA ASP A 86 1.06 -3.80 12.24
C ASP A 86 0.20 -4.09 13.50
N TYR A 87 -0.81 -4.97 13.44
CA TYR A 87 -1.60 -5.45 14.58
C TYR A 87 -1.13 -6.81 15.12
N LEU A 88 -0.16 -7.46 14.46
CA LEU A 88 0.44 -8.71 14.92
C LEU A 88 1.64 -8.50 15.86
N ASP A 89 2.12 -7.26 16.03
CA ASP A 89 3.10 -6.90 17.05
C ASP A 89 2.41 -6.65 18.41
N LYS A 90 1.78 -7.70 18.96
CA LYS A 90 1.29 -7.75 20.35
C LYS A 90 2.15 -8.67 21.20
#